data_AF-A0A5K1GX24-F1
#
_entry.id   AF-A0A5K1GX24-F1
#
_cell.length_a   1.000
_cell.length_b   1.000
_cell.length_c   1.000
_cell.angle_alpha   90.00
_cell.angle_beta   90.00
_cell.angle_gamma   90.00
#
_symmetry.space_group_name_H-M   'P 1'
#
loop_
_entity.id
_entity.type
_entity.pdbx_description
1 polymer ?
#
loop_
_entity_poly.entity_id
_entity_poly.type
_entity_poly.pdbx_seq_one_letter_code
_entity_poly.pdbx_strand_id
1 'polypeptide(L)'
;SGDVKVMMAKALAEMELTDFSKAALCDSGVITALLDMISNGDSQSNQAAIDALSNLSTVPRNAILMIRENAAKILLDLLDFANLTSLSLRERAAVTFMNLAFSAASPEASGAPFLLLQSDSDICRLFVLVSLCPNIQESILRAFHVMCQLSIATEMRAKLRE
;
A
#
# COMPACT_ATOMS: atom_id res chain seq x y z
N SER A 1 -7.96 -2.11 25.33
CA SER A 1 -7.68 -0.66 25.23
C SER A 1 -7.15 -0.35 23.84
N GLY A 2 -7.29 0.89 23.35
CA GLY A 2 -6.62 1.36 22.14
C GLY A 2 -5.10 1.19 22.20
N ASP A 3 -4.51 1.41 23.38
CA ASP A 3 -3.06 1.28 23.60
C ASP A 3 -2.52 -0.12 23.30
N VAL A 4 -3.31 -1.16 23.63
CA VAL A 4 -2.94 -2.56 23.36
C VAL A 4 -2.90 -2.82 21.86
N LYS A 5 -3.87 -2.28 21.10
CA LYS A 5 -3.89 -2.42 19.63
C LYS A 5 -2.66 -1.77 19.00
N VAL A 6 -2.30 -0.57 19.47
CA VAL A 6 -1.11 0.16 18.98
C VAL A 6 0.17 -0.60 19.33
N MET A 7 0.28 -1.15 20.54
CA MET A 7 1.44 -1.96 20.95
C MET A 7 1.57 -3.22 20.09
N MET A 8 0.47 -3.91 19.82
CA MET A 8 0.47 -5.10 18.97
C MET A 8 0.87 -4.76 17.53
N ALA A 9 0.37 -3.67 16.96
CA ALA A 9 0.76 -3.25 15.62
C ALA A 9 2.24 -2.86 15.53
N LYS A 10 2.79 -2.17 16.55
CA LYS A 10 4.23 -1.90 16.63
C LYS A 10 5.05 -3.19 16.67
N ALA A 11 4.65 -4.17 17.46
CA ALA A 11 5.31 -5.47 17.49
C ALA A 11 5.29 -6.15 16.11
N LEU A 12 4.13 -6.14 15.42
CA LEU A 12 4.03 -6.67 14.05
C LEU A 12 4.94 -5.93 13.05
N ALA A 13 5.15 -4.63 13.22
CA ALA A 13 6.03 -3.83 12.38
C ALA A 13 7.52 -4.16 12.58
N GLU A 14 7.93 -4.45 13.83
CA GLU A 14 9.33 -4.59 14.22
C GLU A 14 9.83 -6.05 14.22
N MET A 15 8.92 -7.03 14.29
CA MET A 15 9.29 -8.45 14.34
C MET A 15 9.87 -8.93 12.99
N GLU A 16 10.98 -9.69 13.09
CA GLU A 16 11.51 -10.50 12.00
C GLU A 16 10.62 -11.74 11.79
N LEU A 17 9.50 -11.51 11.09
CA LEU A 17 8.55 -12.55 10.74
C LEU A 17 9.02 -13.28 9.47
N THR A 18 8.93 -14.61 9.47
CA THR A 18 9.11 -15.41 8.25
C THR A 18 7.91 -15.22 7.32
N ASP A 19 8.07 -15.50 6.03
CA ASP A 19 6.96 -15.42 5.08
C ASP A 19 5.76 -16.29 5.51
N PHE A 20 6.03 -17.44 6.12
CA PHE A 20 5.01 -18.32 6.69
C PHE A 20 4.23 -17.65 7.83
N SER A 21 4.92 -17.03 8.81
CA SER A 21 4.22 -16.39 9.93
C SER A 21 3.46 -15.14 9.48
N LYS A 22 4.01 -14.37 8.54
CA LYS A 22 3.30 -13.25 7.89
C LYS A 22 2.02 -13.71 7.20
N ALA A 23 2.06 -14.84 6.47
CA ALA A 23 0.88 -15.38 5.81
C ALA A 23 -0.18 -15.87 6.81
N ALA A 24 0.23 -16.58 7.86
CA ALA A 24 -0.67 -17.07 8.90
C ALA A 24 -1.39 -15.91 9.65
N LEU A 25 -0.68 -14.82 9.91
CA LEU A 25 -1.28 -13.61 10.50
C LEU A 25 -2.34 -12.99 9.57
N CYS A 26 -2.08 -12.93 8.27
CA CYS A 26 -3.08 -12.45 7.29
C CYS A 26 -4.33 -13.33 7.26
N ASP A 27 -4.18 -14.65 7.35
CA ASP A 27 -5.31 -15.58 7.39
C ASP A 27 -6.18 -15.39 8.66
N SER A 28 -5.63 -14.78 9.72
CA SER A 28 -6.37 -14.42 10.94
C SER A 28 -7.15 -13.10 10.88
N GLY A 29 -7.16 -12.41 9.73
CA GLY A 29 -7.88 -11.13 9.55
C GLY A 29 -7.12 -9.89 10.02
N VAL A 30 -5.79 -9.99 10.21
CA VAL A 30 -4.99 -8.83 10.67
C VAL A 30 -5.02 -7.66 9.70
N ILE A 31 -5.15 -7.91 8.38
CA ILE A 31 -5.18 -6.86 7.36
C ILE A 31 -6.35 -5.90 7.60
N THR A 32 -7.57 -6.44 7.69
CA THR A 32 -8.79 -5.65 7.91
C THR A 32 -8.69 -4.85 9.22
N ALA A 33 -8.21 -5.47 10.29
CA ALA A 33 -8.02 -4.80 11.58
C ALA A 33 -7.03 -3.61 11.52
N LEU A 34 -5.95 -3.74 10.75
CA LEU A 34 -4.97 -2.66 10.56
C LEU A 34 -5.51 -1.54 9.64
N LEU A 35 -6.28 -1.88 8.60
CA LEU A 35 -6.93 -0.88 7.74
C LEU A 35 -8.00 -0.06 8.48
N ASP A 36 -8.79 -0.73 9.33
CA ASP A 36 -9.72 -0.06 10.25
C ASP A 36 -9.00 0.87 11.22
N MET A 37 -7.82 0.45 11.67
CA MET A 37 -6.98 1.22 12.58
C MET A 37 -6.41 2.49 11.91
N ILE A 38 -6.11 2.45 10.60
CA ILE A 38 -5.71 3.63 9.82
C ILE A 38 -6.89 4.58 9.60
N SER A 39 -8.07 4.01 9.32
CA SER A 39 -9.25 4.80 8.94
C SER A 39 -9.88 5.54 10.12
N ASN A 40 -9.75 4.99 11.34
CA ASN A 40 -10.39 5.51 12.54
C ASN A 40 -9.41 5.91 13.66
N GLY A 41 -8.10 5.75 13.43
CA GLY A 41 -7.06 6.00 14.42
C GLY A 41 -6.54 7.42 14.44
N ASP A 42 -5.78 7.73 15.49
CA ASP A 42 -4.98 8.94 15.58
C ASP A 42 -3.62 8.78 14.87
N SER A 43 -2.79 9.82 14.89
CA SER A 43 -1.48 9.80 14.23
C SER A 43 -0.59 8.64 14.69
N GLN A 44 -0.63 8.23 15.96
CA GLN A 44 0.22 7.18 16.49
C GLN A 44 -0.29 5.81 16.05
N SER A 45 -1.61 5.61 16.14
CA SER A 45 -2.31 4.43 15.68
C SER A 45 -2.09 4.21 14.18
N ASN A 46 -2.27 5.25 13.37
CA ASN A 46 -2.11 5.18 11.92
C ASN A 46 -0.67 4.83 11.54
N GLN A 47 0.33 5.42 12.22
CA GLN A 47 1.73 5.10 11.99
C GLN A 47 2.05 3.63 12.30
N ALA A 48 1.64 3.15 13.48
CA ALA A 48 1.86 1.76 13.85
C ALA A 48 1.17 0.78 12.88
N ALA A 49 -0.04 1.10 12.43
CA ALA A 49 -0.75 0.29 11.46
C ALA A 49 -0.03 0.21 10.11
N ILE A 50 0.40 1.34 9.57
CA ILE A 50 1.03 1.36 8.24
C ILE A 50 2.41 0.71 8.26
N ASP A 51 3.17 0.84 9.36
CA ASP A 51 4.45 0.15 9.50
C ASP A 51 4.24 -1.37 9.53
N ALA A 52 3.19 -1.86 10.20
CA ALA A 52 2.83 -3.27 10.21
C ALA A 52 2.38 -3.78 8.83
N LEU A 53 1.50 -3.03 8.14
CA LEU A 53 1.09 -3.37 6.77
C LEU A 53 2.29 -3.37 5.81
N SER A 54 3.22 -2.42 5.95
CA SER A 54 4.45 -2.40 5.16
C SER A 54 5.27 -3.67 5.35
N ASN A 55 5.44 -4.15 6.60
CA ASN A 55 6.15 -5.40 6.87
C ASN A 55 5.43 -6.63 6.29
N LEU A 56 4.11 -6.69 6.44
CA LEU A 56 3.30 -7.81 5.93
C LEU A 56 3.24 -7.85 4.39
N SER A 57 3.25 -6.69 3.74
CA SER A 57 3.15 -6.54 2.28
C SER A 57 4.38 -7.04 1.51
N THR A 58 5.49 -7.33 2.20
CA THR A 58 6.68 -7.91 1.55
C THR A 58 6.45 -9.33 1.03
N VAL A 59 5.39 -10.00 1.50
CA VAL A 59 4.95 -11.31 1.02
C VAL A 59 3.91 -11.11 -0.08
N PRO A 60 4.14 -11.59 -1.33
CA PRO A 60 3.25 -11.32 -2.46
C PRO A 60 1.79 -11.72 -2.22
N ARG A 61 1.56 -12.89 -1.61
CA ARG A 61 0.21 -13.35 -1.23
C ARG A 61 -0.50 -12.35 -0.33
N ASN A 62 0.19 -11.78 0.65
CA ASN A 62 -0.40 -10.83 1.59
C ASN A 62 -0.73 -9.51 0.91
N ALA A 63 0.17 -9.02 0.05
CA ALA A 63 -0.10 -7.84 -0.77
C ALA A 63 -1.32 -8.02 -1.68
N ILE A 64 -1.50 -9.20 -2.29
CA ILE A 64 -2.71 -9.52 -3.07
C ILE A 64 -3.97 -9.49 -2.19
N LEU A 65 -3.91 -10.01 -0.95
CA LEU A 65 -5.02 -9.91 0.00
C LEU A 65 -5.31 -8.45 0.37
N MET A 66 -4.29 -7.62 0.59
CA MET A 66 -4.47 -6.18 0.85
C MET A 66 -5.17 -5.46 -0.31
N ILE A 67 -4.85 -5.80 -1.56
CA ILE A 67 -5.54 -5.25 -2.74
C ILE A 67 -7.02 -5.62 -2.71
N ARG A 68 -7.34 -6.88 -2.39
CA ARG A 68 -8.73 -7.37 -2.28
C ARG A 68 -9.52 -6.67 -1.16
N GLU A 69 -8.84 -6.32 -0.08
CA GLU A 69 -9.39 -5.54 1.05
C GLU A 69 -9.37 -4.01 0.78
N ASN A 70 -9.17 -3.58 -0.47
CA ASN A 70 -9.19 -2.18 -0.90
C ASN A 70 -8.14 -1.27 -0.22
N ALA A 71 -7.01 -1.85 0.22
CA ALA A 71 -5.93 -1.09 0.85
C ALA A 71 -5.35 -0.01 -0.08
N ALA A 72 -5.31 -0.25 -1.38
CA ALA A 72 -4.75 0.67 -2.37
C ALA A 72 -5.35 2.08 -2.28
N LYS A 73 -6.67 2.18 -2.11
CA LYS A 73 -7.37 3.46 -1.96
C LYS A 73 -6.94 4.18 -0.68
N ILE A 74 -6.90 3.48 0.45
CA ILE A 74 -6.49 4.05 1.74
C ILE A 74 -5.05 4.57 1.66
N LEU A 75 -4.16 3.83 1.00
CA LEU A 75 -2.76 4.24 0.80
C LEU A 75 -2.65 5.51 -0.07
N LEU A 76 -3.41 5.60 -1.17
CA LEU A 76 -3.44 6.79 -2.01
C LEU A 76 -3.98 8.00 -1.24
N ASP A 77 -5.05 7.83 -0.47
CA ASP A 77 -5.62 8.89 0.36
C ASP A 77 -4.59 9.40 1.39
N LEU A 78 -3.83 8.51 2.04
CA LEU A 78 -2.74 8.90 2.96
C LEU A 78 -1.65 9.74 2.28
N LEU A 79 -1.34 9.45 1.01
CA LEU A 79 -0.34 10.16 0.22
C LEU A 79 -0.83 11.56 -0.21
N ASP A 80 -2.12 11.70 -0.52
CA ASP A 80 -2.73 12.94 -0.99
C ASP A 80 -2.91 13.99 0.14
N PHE A 81 -3.19 13.56 1.37
CA PHE A 81 -3.44 14.47 2.50
C PHE A 81 -2.17 15.00 3.18
N ALA A 82 -1.23 15.54 2.40
CA ALA A 82 0.08 16.01 2.87
C ALA A 82 0.07 16.99 4.06
N ASN A 83 -1.02 17.74 4.24
CA ASN A 83 -1.20 18.71 5.34
C ASN A 83 -1.73 18.06 6.63
N LEU A 84 -2.28 16.85 6.54
CA LEU A 84 -2.91 16.12 7.66
C LEU A 84 -2.12 14.87 8.04
N THR A 85 -1.18 14.42 7.20
CA THR A 85 -0.36 13.23 7.42
C THR A 85 1.12 13.59 7.58
N SER A 86 1.78 12.95 8.56
CA SER A 86 3.23 13.11 8.74
C SER A 86 3.99 12.59 7.52
N LEU A 87 5.21 13.09 7.32
CA LEU A 87 6.08 12.62 6.24
C LEU A 87 6.39 11.13 6.36
N SER A 88 6.67 10.65 7.59
CA SER A 88 6.95 9.23 7.86
C SER A 88 5.80 8.32 7.48
N LEU A 89 4.56 8.75 7.73
CA LEU A 89 3.36 7.99 7.40
C LEU A 89 3.22 7.86 5.89
N ARG A 90 3.45 8.97 5.16
CA ARG A 90 3.40 9.00 3.70
C ARG A 90 4.50 8.16 3.05
N GLU A 91 5.73 8.25 3.56
CA GLU A 91 6.84 7.41 3.09
C GLU A 91 6.51 5.92 3.25
N ARG A 92 5.96 5.52 4.41
CA ARG A 92 5.56 4.14 4.64
C ARG A 92 4.40 3.71 3.75
N ALA A 93 3.42 4.59 3.54
CA ALA A 93 2.31 4.34 2.62
C ALA A 93 2.81 4.12 1.19
N ALA A 94 3.77 4.92 0.73
CA ALA A 94 4.37 4.79 -0.60
C ALA A 94 5.11 3.44 -0.77
N VAL A 95 5.89 3.03 0.23
CA VAL A 95 6.58 1.72 0.23
C VAL A 95 5.57 0.57 0.19
N THR A 96 4.51 0.66 1.00
CA THR A 96 3.46 -0.37 1.03
C THR A 96 2.76 -0.46 -0.32
N PHE A 97 2.39 0.69 -0.92
CA PHE A 97 1.78 0.74 -2.24
C PHE A 97 2.68 0.15 -3.34
N MET A 98 3.98 0.43 -3.27
CA MET A 98 4.97 -0.17 -4.18
C MET A 98 4.99 -1.70 -4.08
N ASN A 99 5.00 -2.27 -2.87
CA ASN A 99 4.96 -3.72 -2.68
C ASN A 99 3.68 -4.35 -3.26
N LEU A 100 2.54 -3.66 -3.12
CA LEU A 100 1.29 -4.05 -3.75
C LEU A 100 1.40 -4.07 -5.28
N ALA A 101 1.98 -3.04 -5.88
CA ALA A 101 2.20 -2.97 -7.33
C ALA A 101 3.10 -4.11 -7.85
N PHE A 102 4.20 -4.42 -7.15
CA PHE A 102 5.06 -5.57 -7.49
C PHE A 102 4.32 -6.90 -7.44
N SER A 103 3.46 -7.08 -6.44
CA SER A 103 2.74 -8.34 -6.24
C SER A 103 1.59 -8.50 -7.24
N ALA A 104 0.92 -7.40 -7.59
CA ALA A 104 -0.09 -7.37 -8.66
C ALA A 104 0.49 -7.74 -10.04
N ALA A 105 1.81 -7.63 -10.21
CA ALA A 105 2.51 -8.00 -11.43
C ALA A 105 2.96 -9.45 -11.51
N SER A 106 2.84 -10.20 -10.41
CA SER A 106 3.28 -11.59 -10.35
C SER A 106 2.28 -12.51 -11.07
N PRO A 107 2.75 -13.54 -11.79
CA PRO A 107 1.90 -14.61 -12.36
C PRO A 107 1.05 -15.34 -11.31
N GLU A 108 1.45 -15.27 -10.04
CA GLU A 108 0.75 -15.88 -8.89
C GLU A 108 -0.55 -15.16 -8.53
N ALA A 109 -0.76 -13.94 -9.05
CA ALA A 109 -2.00 -13.18 -8.96
C ALA A 109 -3.08 -13.76 -9.90
N SER A 110 -3.37 -15.05 -9.79
CA SER A 110 -4.41 -15.69 -10.62
C SER A 110 -5.76 -14.99 -10.37
N GLY A 111 -6.26 -14.32 -11.41
CA GLY A 111 -7.53 -13.60 -11.39
C GLY A 111 -7.54 -12.21 -10.73
N ALA A 112 -6.38 -11.66 -10.31
CA ALA A 112 -6.30 -10.31 -9.73
C ALA A 112 -5.55 -9.24 -10.58
N PRO A 113 -5.59 -9.22 -11.93
CA PRO A 113 -5.13 -8.03 -12.67
C PRO A 113 -6.01 -6.79 -12.40
N PHE A 114 -7.08 -6.91 -11.60
CA PHE A 114 -8.05 -5.87 -11.37
C PHE A 114 -7.53 -4.77 -10.44
N LEU A 115 -6.90 -3.78 -11.09
CA LEU A 115 -7.05 -2.37 -10.79
C LEU A 115 -6.55 -1.94 -9.40
N LEU A 116 -5.23 -2.03 -9.17
CA LEU A 116 -4.58 -1.22 -8.12
C LEU A 116 -4.96 0.27 -8.26
N LEU A 117 -5.21 0.70 -9.50
CA LEU A 117 -5.79 1.98 -9.87
C LEU A 117 -7.16 1.71 -10.48
N GLN A 118 -8.23 2.18 -9.84
CA GLN A 118 -9.61 1.90 -10.24
C GLN A 118 -10.18 2.97 -11.19
N SER A 119 -9.50 4.10 -11.33
CA SER A 119 -9.95 5.23 -12.12
C SER A 119 -8.81 6.01 -12.77
N ASP A 120 -9.15 6.78 -13.81
CA ASP A 120 -8.23 7.72 -14.45
C ASP A 120 -7.75 8.81 -13.48
N SER A 121 -8.57 9.12 -12.47
CA SER A 121 -8.19 10.03 -11.40
C SER A 121 -7.05 9.49 -10.54
N ASP A 122 -6.95 8.17 -10.36
CA ASP A 122 -5.86 7.55 -9.58
C ASP A 122 -4.53 7.63 -10.34
N ILE A 123 -4.56 7.54 -11.67
CA ILE A 123 -3.38 7.73 -12.52
C ILE A 123 -2.90 9.18 -12.42
N CYS A 124 -3.80 10.17 -12.55
CA CYS A 124 -3.45 11.58 -12.40
C CYS A 124 -2.95 11.92 -10.99
N ARG A 125 -3.53 11.32 -9.95
CA ARG A 125 -3.06 11.44 -8.56
C ARG A 125 -1.61 11.00 -8.42
N LEU A 126 -1.26 9.82 -8.96
CA LEU A 126 0.13 9.35 -8.95
C LEU A 126 1.11 10.35 -9.58
N PHE A 127 0.72 11.01 -10.68
CA PHE A 127 1.56 12.03 -11.32
C PHE A 127 1.80 13.26 -10.44
N VAL A 128 0.81 13.71 -9.68
CA VAL A 128 0.97 14.82 -8.72
C VAL A 128 1.91 14.40 -7.58
N LEU A 129 1.81 13.14 -7.15
CA LEU A 129 2.64 12.57 -6.09
C LEU A 129 4.13 12.40 -6.48
N VAL A 130 4.47 12.41 -7.79
CA VAL A 130 5.89 12.41 -8.25
C VAL A 130 6.63 13.70 -7.87
N SER A 131 5.91 14.78 -7.54
CA SER A 131 6.50 16.04 -7.06
C SER A 131 6.81 16.04 -5.56
N LEU A 132 6.62 14.91 -4.86
CA LEU A 132 6.88 14.76 -3.43
C LEU A 132 8.37 14.49 -3.13
N CYS A 133 8.70 14.39 -1.84
CA CYS A 133 10.06 14.14 -1.34
C CYS A 133 10.70 12.87 -1.99
N PRO A 134 12.05 12.80 -2.08
CA PRO A 134 12.75 11.79 -2.88
C PRO A 134 12.34 10.32 -2.59
N ASN A 135 12.12 9.97 -1.32
CA ASN A 135 11.76 8.61 -0.92
C ASN A 135 10.36 8.18 -1.41
N ILE A 136 9.39 9.09 -1.34
CA ILE A 136 8.02 8.86 -1.85
C ILE A 136 8.09 8.79 -3.37
N GLN A 137 8.78 9.73 -3.99
CA GLN A 137 8.95 9.78 -5.44
C GLN A 137 9.54 8.47 -5.99
N GLU A 138 10.62 7.96 -5.39
CA GLU A 138 11.23 6.70 -5.81
C GLU A 138 10.24 5.53 -5.74
N SER A 139 9.54 5.38 -4.62
CA SER A 139 8.60 4.28 -4.41
C SER A 139 7.45 4.32 -5.41
N ILE A 140 6.89 5.52 -5.65
CA ILE A 140 5.81 5.73 -6.61
C ILE A 140 6.27 5.49 -8.05
N LEU A 141 7.46 5.97 -8.44
CA LEU A 141 8.00 5.73 -9.79
C LEU A 141 8.27 4.24 -10.04
N ARG A 142 8.79 3.51 -9.05
CA ARG A 142 8.99 2.06 -9.15
C ARG A 142 7.65 1.32 -9.30
N ALA A 143 6.65 1.68 -8.49
CA ALA A 143 5.30 1.13 -8.63
C ALA A 143 4.73 1.37 -10.03
N PHE A 144 4.84 2.60 -10.53
CA PHE A 144 4.37 2.99 -11.85
C PHE A 144 5.07 2.24 -12.98
N HIS A 145 6.39 2.07 -12.87
CA HIS A 145 7.18 1.32 -13.84
C HIS A 145 6.69 -0.12 -13.99
N VAL A 146 6.45 -0.80 -12.87
CA VAL A 146 5.93 -2.16 -12.85
C VAL A 146 4.52 -2.22 -13.46
N MET A 147 3.63 -1.30 -13.07
CA MET A 147 2.28 -1.24 -13.64
C MET A 147 2.27 -0.99 -15.16
N CYS A 148 3.21 -0.19 -15.67
CA CYS A 148 3.37 0.02 -17.11
C CYS A 148 3.79 -1.26 -17.86
N GLN A 149 4.52 -2.18 -17.23
CA GLN A 149 4.95 -3.43 -17.85
C GLN A 149 3.81 -4.46 -17.94
N LEU A 150 2.79 -4.33 -17.07
CA LEU A 150 1.61 -5.18 -16.97
C LEU A 150 0.50 -4.81 -17.98
N SER A 151 0.74 -4.67 -19.28
CA SER A 151 -0.37 -4.48 -20.27
C SER A 151 -1.32 -3.27 -20.07
N ILE A 152 -1.20 -2.46 -19.01
CA ILE A 152 -1.89 -1.17 -18.83
C ILE A 152 -1.18 -0.09 -19.66
N ALA A 153 0.04 -0.38 -20.14
CA ALA A 153 0.82 0.51 -21.01
C ALA A 153 0.06 1.03 -22.23
N THR A 154 -0.84 0.25 -22.84
CA THR A 154 -1.64 0.71 -23.99
C THR A 154 -2.72 1.71 -23.59
N GLU A 155 -3.39 1.49 -22.46
CA GLU A 155 -4.46 2.37 -21.98
C GLU A 155 -3.91 3.64 -21.32
N MET A 156 -2.83 3.51 -20.54
CA MET A 156 -2.09 4.64 -19.97
C MET A 156 -1.38 5.48 -21.03
N ARG A 157 -0.79 4.89 -22.09
CA ARG A 157 -0.19 5.65 -23.19
C ARG A 157 -1.24 6.39 -24.02
N ALA A 158 -2.43 5.83 -24.18
CA ALA A 158 -3.53 6.53 -24.83
C ALA A 158 -3.94 7.76 -24.00
N LYS A 159 -4.08 7.61 -22.68
CA LYS A 159 -4.50 8.68 -21.76
C LYS A 159 -3.44 9.76 -21.51
N LEU A 160 -2.15 9.44 -21.62
CA LEU A 160 -1.06 10.44 -21.53
C LEU A 160 -0.91 11.33 -22.78
N ARG A 161 -1.61 11.01 -23.86
CA ARG A 161 -1.57 11.77 -25.13
C ARG A 161 -2.78 12.69 -25.33
N GLU A 162 -3.79 12.59 -24.47
CA GLU A 162 -4.91 13.53 -24.38
C GLU A 162 -4.59 14.67 -23.41
#